data_AF-A0AAJ3P5V7-F1
#
_entry.id   AF-A0AAJ3P5V7-F1
#
_cell.length_a   1.000
_cell.length_b   1.000
_cell.length_c   1.000
_cell.angle_alpha   90.00
_cell.angle_beta   90.00
_cell.angle_gamma   90.00
#
_symmetry.space_group_name_H-M   'P 1'
#
loop_
_entity.id
_entity.type
_entity.pdbx_description
1 polymer ?
#
loop_
_entity_poly.entity_id
_entity_poly.type
_entity_poly.pdbx_seq_one_letter_code
_entity_poly.pdbx_strand_id
1 'polypeptide(L)'
;MTARQVQLPPSAADAKWADKAVYAAGAVVWRLVDGKLRILLIHRTKYRDVTLPKGKVDPGEMLAETAVREVHEETGIRVALGVPVGISRYHLASRKQKVVHYWAAEATDAAIRASTFVPNREIAALEWVSVKKARAALSYPVDLEILDAFAALVDDGVLRTFPVIALRHAKALPRSEWDKADAARPLTDRGKRQAKAIVGPLRAFGVRKIVTSDAVRCVQTVTPLAKALDRKPVLTEKISQDAWEDGVADLRSVVGRRIRAGKPAVLCSHGPVLPALLSEIALATGTVHGSYVGSAADLETGAFSVVHVSATNPGSGIISIETHAPKV
;
A
#
# COMPACT_ATOMS: atom_id res chain seq x y z
N MET A 1 7.75 12.58 -17.13
CA MET A 1 6.53 11.83 -16.73
C MET A 1 5.99 12.47 -15.47
N THR A 2 4.83 13.11 -15.55
CA THR A 2 4.12 13.65 -14.38
C THR A 2 3.56 12.50 -13.57
N ALA A 3 3.85 12.45 -12.27
CA ALA A 3 3.27 11.47 -11.36
C ALA A 3 1.74 11.49 -11.50
N ARG A 4 1.13 10.35 -11.87
CA ARG A 4 -0.33 10.23 -11.95
C ARG A 4 -0.89 10.24 -10.53
N GLN A 5 -1.68 11.26 -10.24
CA GLN A 5 -2.34 11.44 -8.96
C GLN A 5 -3.44 10.39 -8.79
N VAL A 6 -3.27 9.47 -7.83
CA VAL A 6 -4.39 8.70 -7.29
C VAL A 6 -4.89 9.49 -6.08
N GLN A 7 -6.09 10.06 -6.21
CA GLN A 7 -6.65 10.95 -5.20
C GLN A 7 -6.97 10.19 -3.90
N LEU A 8 -6.41 10.71 -2.80
CA LEU A 8 -6.47 10.20 -1.43
C LEU A 8 -7.80 10.53 -0.74
N PRO A 9 -8.11 9.88 0.42
CA PRO A 9 -9.46 9.91 1.00
C PRO A 9 -9.93 11.33 1.31
N PRO A 10 -11.26 11.48 1.41
CA PRO A 10 -11.86 12.77 1.16
C PRO A 10 -11.75 13.66 2.41
N SER A 11 -11.82 14.98 2.21
CA SER A 11 -11.58 16.01 3.22
C SER A 11 -12.60 15.96 4.36
N ALA A 12 -12.40 16.72 5.44
CA ALA A 12 -13.35 16.81 6.55
C ALA A 12 -14.77 17.29 6.13
N ALA A 13 -14.90 17.99 4.99
CA ALA A 13 -16.19 18.33 4.39
C ALA A 13 -16.89 17.09 3.81
N ASP A 14 -16.12 16.10 3.38
CA ASP A 14 -16.60 14.85 2.79
C ASP A 14 -17.10 13.82 3.81
N ALA A 15 -16.84 14.06 5.09
CA ALA A 15 -17.33 13.25 6.20
C ALA A 15 -18.87 13.20 6.28
N LYS A 16 -19.59 14.17 5.68
CA LYS A 16 -21.06 14.15 5.60
C LYS A 16 -21.63 13.08 4.65
N TRP A 17 -20.83 12.49 3.76
CA TRP A 17 -21.26 11.41 2.85
C TRP A 17 -20.80 10.01 3.28
N ALA A 18 -20.07 9.88 4.40
CA ALA A 18 -19.51 8.63 4.89
C ALA A 18 -20.57 7.54 5.15
N ASP A 19 -21.86 7.90 5.29
CA ASP A 19 -22.94 6.96 5.58
C ASP A 19 -23.59 6.31 4.32
N LYS A 20 -23.14 6.66 3.11
CA LYS A 20 -23.79 6.23 1.84
C LYS A 20 -22.94 5.37 0.90
N ALA A 21 -21.64 5.21 1.15
CA ALA A 21 -20.74 4.47 0.27
C ALA A 21 -20.38 3.07 0.80
N VAL A 22 -20.43 2.06 -0.08
CA VAL A 22 -19.91 0.72 0.18
C VAL A 22 -18.51 0.64 -0.39
N TYR A 23 -17.52 0.54 0.48
CA TYR A 23 -16.12 0.39 0.08
C TYR A 23 -15.76 -1.07 -0.18
N ALA A 24 -14.95 -1.26 -1.22
CA ALA A 24 -14.43 -2.54 -1.66
C ALA A 24 -13.00 -2.37 -2.17
N ALA A 25 -12.26 -3.47 -2.23
CA ALA A 25 -10.91 -3.49 -2.74
C ALA A 25 -10.62 -4.78 -3.47
N GLY A 26 -9.70 -4.74 -4.42
CA GLY A 26 -9.30 -5.88 -5.22
C GLY A 26 -7.97 -5.66 -5.93
N ALA A 27 -7.66 -6.54 -6.88
CA ALA A 27 -6.42 -6.43 -7.63
C ALA A 27 -6.55 -6.88 -9.08
N VAL A 28 -5.77 -6.25 -9.95
CA VAL A 28 -5.39 -6.87 -11.24
C VAL A 28 -4.23 -7.82 -10.94
N VAL A 29 -4.57 -9.09 -10.72
CA VAL A 29 -3.57 -10.13 -10.44
C VAL A 29 -2.94 -10.59 -11.74
N TRP A 30 -1.62 -10.58 -11.83
CA TRP A 30 -0.90 -10.84 -13.07
C TRP A 30 0.32 -11.74 -12.86
N ARG A 31 0.80 -12.36 -13.94
CA ARG A 31 2.05 -13.13 -14.00
C ARG A 31 2.67 -13.06 -15.40
N LEU A 32 3.93 -13.44 -15.52
CA LEU A 32 4.56 -13.72 -16.81
C LEU A 32 4.63 -15.23 -17.04
N VAL A 33 4.25 -15.68 -18.23
CA VAL A 33 4.43 -17.06 -18.70
C VAL A 33 5.16 -16.99 -20.02
N ASP A 34 6.38 -17.52 -20.09
CA ASP A 34 7.26 -17.45 -21.26
C ASP A 34 7.41 -16.00 -21.79
N GLY A 35 7.62 -15.07 -20.86
CA GLY A 35 7.73 -13.63 -21.15
C GLY A 35 6.40 -12.93 -21.51
N LYS A 36 5.28 -13.66 -21.58
CA LYS A 36 3.97 -13.11 -21.95
C LYS A 36 3.13 -12.80 -20.71
N LEU A 37 2.62 -11.57 -20.65
CA LEU A 37 1.75 -11.12 -19.56
C LEU A 37 0.41 -11.86 -19.58
N ARG A 38 0.03 -12.38 -18.41
CA ARG A 38 -1.26 -13.00 -18.14
C ARG A 38 -1.94 -12.32 -16.96
N ILE A 39 -3.24 -12.08 -17.08
CA ILE A 39 -4.11 -11.52 -16.04
C ILE A 39 -5.07 -12.60 -15.58
N LEU A 40 -5.33 -12.65 -14.28
CA LEU A 40 -6.31 -13.54 -13.67
C LEU A 40 -7.71 -12.93 -13.73
N LEU A 41 -8.65 -13.69 -14.29
CA LEU A 41 -10.08 -13.41 -14.20
C LEU A 41 -10.76 -14.45 -13.32
N ILE A 42 -11.84 -14.04 -12.66
CA ILE A 42 -12.72 -14.91 -11.88
C ILE A 42 -14.09 -15.02 -12.57
N HIS A 43 -14.61 -16.24 -12.64
CA HIS A 43 -15.95 -16.54 -13.14
C HIS A 43 -16.87 -16.75 -11.95
N ARG A 44 -17.86 -15.87 -11.72
CA ARG A 44 -18.68 -15.93 -10.49
C ARG A 44 -19.93 -16.77 -10.71
N THR A 45 -20.12 -17.78 -9.85
CA THR A 45 -21.18 -18.80 -9.97
C THR A 45 -22.58 -18.16 -9.95
N LYS A 46 -22.83 -17.26 -8.99
CA LYS A 46 -24.17 -16.68 -8.77
C LYS A 46 -24.62 -15.73 -9.88
N TYR A 47 -23.70 -14.91 -10.39
CA TYR A 47 -24.01 -13.85 -11.34
C TYR A 47 -23.74 -14.27 -12.79
N ARG A 48 -22.99 -15.36 -12.99
CA ARG A 48 -22.55 -15.85 -14.31
C ARG A 48 -21.84 -14.75 -15.11
N ASP A 49 -21.06 -13.94 -14.40
CA ASP A 49 -20.24 -12.86 -14.94
C ASP A 49 -18.75 -13.17 -14.75
N VAL A 50 -17.92 -12.41 -15.47
CA VAL A 50 -16.46 -12.48 -15.42
C VAL A 50 -15.93 -11.14 -14.95
N THR A 51 -15.20 -11.14 -13.83
CA THR A 51 -14.66 -9.91 -13.21
C THR A 51 -13.22 -10.08 -12.77
N LEU A 52 -12.63 -8.97 -12.32
CA LEU A 52 -11.41 -8.99 -11.51
C LEU A 52 -11.75 -9.41 -10.06
N PRO A 53 -10.80 -10.02 -9.32
CA PRO A 53 -11.00 -10.37 -7.92
C PRO A 53 -11.10 -9.13 -7.03
N LYS A 54 -12.16 -9.07 -6.22
CA LYS A 54 -12.53 -7.93 -5.36
C LYS A 54 -13.71 -8.25 -4.45
N GLY A 55 -13.66 -7.74 -3.23
CA GLY A 55 -14.80 -7.78 -2.32
C GLY A 55 -14.84 -6.62 -1.34
N LYS A 56 -15.73 -6.72 -0.35
CA LYS A 56 -16.10 -5.58 0.50
C LYS A 56 -15.10 -5.44 1.64
N VAL A 57 -14.90 -4.21 2.08
CA VAL A 57 -14.11 -3.93 3.28
C VAL A 57 -14.87 -4.41 4.51
N ASP A 58 -14.22 -5.24 5.33
CA ASP A 58 -14.78 -5.68 6.60
C ASP A 58 -14.65 -4.60 7.70
N PRO A 59 -15.48 -4.66 8.76
CA PRO A 59 -15.36 -3.73 9.88
C PRO A 59 -13.95 -3.70 10.48
N GLY A 60 -13.36 -2.51 10.55
CA GLY A 60 -11.99 -2.30 11.07
C GLY A 60 -10.89 -2.52 10.03
N GLU A 61 -11.21 -3.04 8.85
CA GLU A 61 -10.25 -3.36 7.80
C GLU A 61 -9.90 -2.13 6.93
N MET A 62 -8.65 -2.03 6.50
CA MET A 62 -8.14 -1.05 5.54
C MET A 62 -8.13 -1.61 4.12
N LEU A 63 -8.29 -0.75 3.10
CA LEU A 63 -8.47 -1.18 1.72
C LEU A 63 -7.36 -2.11 1.19
N ALA A 64 -6.10 -1.85 1.57
CA ALA A 64 -4.96 -2.65 1.13
C ALA A 64 -5.01 -4.09 1.68
N GLU A 65 -5.37 -4.28 2.96
CA GLU A 65 -5.53 -5.62 3.52
C GLU A 65 -6.79 -6.32 2.99
N THR A 66 -7.88 -5.57 2.75
CA THR A 66 -9.07 -6.08 2.04
C THR A 66 -8.68 -6.65 0.67
N ALA A 67 -7.90 -5.93 -0.14
CA ALA A 67 -7.54 -6.39 -1.49
C ALA A 67 -6.79 -7.73 -1.46
N VAL A 68 -5.82 -7.90 -0.57
CA VAL A 68 -5.07 -9.17 -0.49
C VAL A 68 -5.87 -10.31 0.14
N ARG A 69 -6.77 -10.01 1.08
CA ARG A 69 -7.70 -10.99 1.65
C ARG A 69 -8.65 -11.51 0.58
N GLU A 70 -9.33 -10.62 -0.12
CA GLU A 70 -10.30 -10.96 -1.16
C GLU A 70 -9.66 -11.73 -2.32
N VAL A 71 -8.47 -11.32 -2.77
CA VAL A 71 -7.71 -12.10 -3.76
C VAL A 71 -7.44 -13.51 -3.25
N HIS A 72 -7.05 -13.67 -1.99
CA HIS A 72 -6.78 -14.99 -1.42
C HIS A 72 -8.05 -15.83 -1.23
N GLU A 73 -9.16 -15.23 -0.80
CA GLU A 73 -10.44 -15.92 -0.62
C GLU A 73 -11.04 -16.39 -1.96
N GLU A 74 -11.03 -15.53 -2.98
CA GLU A 74 -11.61 -15.85 -4.28
C GLU A 74 -10.72 -16.76 -5.14
N THR A 75 -9.39 -16.73 -4.93
CA THR A 75 -8.43 -17.37 -5.86
C THR A 75 -7.43 -18.33 -5.20
N GLY A 76 -7.41 -18.42 -3.87
CA GLY A 76 -6.40 -19.17 -3.12
C GLY A 76 -4.97 -18.63 -3.24
N ILE A 77 -4.72 -17.60 -4.04
CA ILE A 77 -3.37 -17.10 -4.34
C ILE A 77 -3.02 -16.00 -3.34
N ARG A 78 -1.85 -16.14 -2.69
CA ARG A 78 -1.29 -15.09 -1.83
C ARG A 78 -0.47 -14.11 -2.66
N VAL A 79 -0.78 -12.82 -2.55
CA VAL A 79 -0.10 -11.75 -3.26
C VAL A 79 0.37 -10.65 -2.32
N ALA A 80 1.31 -9.84 -2.80
CA ALA A 80 1.60 -8.51 -2.25
C ALA A 80 1.20 -7.46 -3.28
N LEU A 81 0.71 -6.32 -2.81
CA LEU A 81 0.28 -5.22 -3.66
C LEU A 81 1.48 -4.45 -4.19
N GLY A 82 1.43 -4.18 -5.49
CA GLY A 82 2.30 -3.25 -6.20
C GLY A 82 1.61 -1.90 -6.40
N VAL A 83 1.88 -1.24 -7.52
CA VAL A 83 1.36 0.08 -7.86
C VAL A 83 -0.19 0.10 -7.89
N PRO A 84 -0.85 1.17 -7.41
CA PRO A 84 -2.29 1.35 -7.58
C PRO A 84 -2.66 1.45 -9.06
N VAL A 85 -3.77 0.82 -9.44
CA VAL A 85 -4.25 0.80 -10.83
C VAL A 85 -5.35 1.83 -11.05
N GLY A 86 -6.32 1.90 -10.14
CA GLY A 86 -7.45 2.82 -10.30
C GLY A 86 -8.58 2.58 -9.32
N ILE A 87 -9.64 3.39 -9.45
CA ILE A 87 -10.82 3.34 -8.59
C ILE A 87 -12.08 3.30 -9.46
N SER A 88 -12.85 2.23 -9.35
CA SER A 88 -14.17 2.12 -10.00
C SER A 88 -15.25 2.70 -9.08
N ARG A 89 -16.14 3.52 -9.63
CA ARG A 89 -17.29 4.10 -8.91
C ARG A 89 -18.59 3.85 -9.67
N TYR A 90 -19.55 3.20 -9.03
CA TYR A 90 -20.88 2.94 -9.61
C TYR A 90 -21.95 2.88 -8.53
N HIS A 91 -23.22 2.97 -8.91
CA HIS A 91 -24.33 2.85 -7.96
C HIS A 91 -24.87 1.42 -7.90
N LEU A 92 -25.13 0.94 -6.69
CA LEU A 92 -25.85 -0.31 -6.48
C LEU A 92 -27.35 -0.10 -6.74
N ALA A 93 -28.08 -1.21 -6.91
CA ALA A 93 -29.54 -1.19 -6.98
C ALA A 93 -30.19 -0.49 -5.75
N SER A 94 -29.51 -0.54 -4.59
CA SER A 94 -29.90 0.16 -3.37
C SER A 94 -29.63 1.68 -3.38
N ARG A 95 -29.23 2.26 -4.52
CA ARG A 95 -28.77 3.66 -4.70
C ARG A 95 -27.55 4.08 -3.88
N LYS A 96 -26.95 3.15 -3.10
CA LYS A 96 -25.67 3.39 -2.43
C LYS A 96 -24.56 3.42 -3.46
N GLN A 97 -23.61 4.33 -3.30
CA GLN A 97 -22.41 4.36 -4.13
C GLN A 97 -21.52 3.19 -3.73
N LYS A 98 -20.98 2.45 -4.70
CA LYS A 98 -19.92 1.46 -4.49
C LYS A 98 -18.62 2.02 -5.05
N VAL A 99 -17.57 1.96 -4.23
CA VAL A 99 -16.23 2.45 -4.55
C VAL A 99 -15.26 1.29 -4.39
N VAL A 100 -14.60 0.89 -5.48
CA VAL A 100 -13.66 -0.23 -5.49
C VAL A 100 -12.27 0.27 -5.83
N HIS A 101 -11.30 0.03 -4.95
CA HIS A 101 -9.90 0.35 -5.18
C HIS A 101 -9.14 -0.87 -5.71
N TYR A 102 -8.35 -0.69 -6.76
CA TYR A 102 -7.57 -1.76 -7.37
C TYR A 102 -6.07 -1.46 -7.36
N TRP A 103 -5.28 -2.49 -7.08
CA TRP A 103 -3.82 -2.50 -7.20
C TRP A 103 -3.36 -3.55 -8.20
N ALA A 104 -2.17 -3.37 -8.76
CA ALA A 104 -1.49 -4.43 -9.49
C ALA A 104 -0.90 -5.41 -8.47
N ALA A 105 -1.01 -6.71 -8.72
CA ALA A 105 -0.49 -7.73 -7.81
C ALA A 105 0.17 -8.87 -8.59
N GLU A 106 1.47 -9.07 -8.42
CA GLU A 106 2.19 -10.15 -9.09
C GLU A 106 1.96 -11.48 -8.36
N ALA A 107 1.39 -12.47 -9.05
CA ALA A 107 1.29 -13.84 -8.59
C ALA A 107 2.58 -14.59 -8.96
N THR A 108 3.43 -14.82 -7.95
CA THR A 108 4.64 -15.64 -8.14
C THR A 108 4.30 -17.10 -8.45
N ASP A 109 5.19 -17.81 -9.14
CA ASP A 109 4.99 -19.24 -9.41
C ASP A 109 4.81 -20.07 -8.14
N ALA A 110 5.51 -19.70 -7.06
CA ALA A 110 5.36 -20.35 -5.77
C ALA A 110 3.96 -20.12 -5.18
N ALA A 111 3.42 -18.90 -5.28
CA ALA A 111 2.07 -18.58 -4.82
C ALA A 111 0.98 -19.29 -5.63
N ILE A 112 1.19 -19.45 -6.94
CA ILE A 112 0.26 -20.17 -7.82
C ILE A 112 0.26 -21.66 -7.50
N ARG A 113 1.45 -22.28 -7.33
CA ARG A 113 1.55 -23.69 -6.92
C ARG A 113 0.96 -23.95 -5.53
N ALA A 114 1.04 -22.97 -4.64
CA ALA A 114 0.46 -23.04 -3.31
C ALA A 114 -1.02 -22.62 -3.26
N SER A 115 -1.65 -22.30 -4.40
CA SER A 115 -3.07 -21.92 -4.43
C SER A 115 -3.93 -23.05 -3.90
N THR A 116 -4.85 -22.70 -3.01
CA THR A 116 -5.83 -23.63 -2.42
C THR A 116 -7.20 -23.52 -3.07
N PHE A 117 -7.31 -22.88 -4.25
CA PHE A 117 -8.59 -22.65 -4.89
C PHE A 117 -9.29 -23.95 -5.26
N VAL A 118 -10.56 -24.04 -4.87
CA VAL A 118 -11.50 -25.05 -5.34
C VAL A 118 -12.78 -24.32 -5.73
N PRO A 119 -13.36 -24.61 -6.92
CA PRO A 119 -14.65 -24.07 -7.32
C PRO A 119 -15.70 -24.20 -6.22
N ASN A 120 -16.45 -23.13 -5.99
CA ASN A 120 -17.41 -23.06 -4.91
C ASN A 120 -18.66 -22.26 -5.33
N ARG A 121 -19.56 -22.00 -4.38
CA ARG A 121 -20.83 -21.30 -4.63
C ARG A 121 -20.68 -19.84 -5.04
N GLU A 122 -19.50 -19.26 -4.83
CA GLU A 122 -19.17 -17.89 -5.19
C GLU A 122 -18.39 -17.83 -6.50
N ILE A 123 -17.30 -18.60 -6.61
CA ILE A 123 -16.41 -18.61 -7.76
C ILE A 123 -16.40 -19.99 -8.43
N ALA A 124 -16.80 -20.03 -9.69
CA ALA A 124 -16.89 -21.25 -10.50
C ALA A 124 -15.54 -21.63 -11.12
N ALA A 125 -14.75 -20.65 -11.55
CA ALA A 125 -13.48 -20.90 -12.22
C ALA A 125 -12.53 -19.70 -12.16
N LEU A 126 -11.25 -20.00 -12.34
CA LEU A 126 -10.17 -19.04 -12.53
C LEU A 126 -9.62 -19.17 -13.95
N GLU A 127 -9.30 -18.05 -14.60
CA GLU A 127 -8.74 -18.07 -15.95
C GLU A 127 -7.57 -17.09 -16.10
N TRP A 128 -6.45 -17.57 -16.65
CA TRP A 128 -5.28 -16.74 -16.97
C TRP A 128 -5.28 -16.34 -18.45
N VAL A 129 -5.54 -15.07 -18.75
CA VAL A 129 -5.75 -14.58 -20.12
C VAL A 129 -4.78 -13.47 -20.49
N SER A 130 -4.62 -13.18 -21.78
CA SER A 130 -3.90 -11.97 -22.23
C SER A 130 -4.75 -10.72 -22.00
N VAL A 131 -4.15 -9.53 -22.02
CA VAL A 131 -4.87 -8.25 -21.93
C VAL A 131 -6.00 -8.15 -22.97
N LYS A 132 -5.71 -8.52 -24.22
CA LYS A 132 -6.71 -8.54 -25.31
C LYS A 132 -7.90 -9.45 -25.00
N LYS A 133 -7.65 -10.63 -24.46
CA LYS A 133 -8.71 -11.57 -24.07
C LYS A 133 -9.48 -11.07 -22.84
N ALA A 134 -8.79 -10.48 -21.86
CA ALA A 134 -9.45 -9.87 -20.70
C ALA A 134 -10.44 -8.79 -21.11
N ARG A 135 -10.05 -7.92 -22.05
CA ARG A 135 -10.92 -6.87 -22.59
C ARG A 135 -12.18 -7.43 -23.26
N ALA A 136 -12.09 -8.60 -23.88
CA ALA A 136 -13.23 -9.26 -24.53
C ALA A 136 -14.12 -10.06 -23.55
N ALA A 137 -13.58 -10.48 -22.40
CA ALA A 137 -14.25 -11.37 -21.46
C ALA A 137 -14.92 -10.65 -20.29
N LEU A 138 -14.34 -9.53 -19.80
CA LEU A 138 -14.86 -8.79 -18.65
C LEU A 138 -16.28 -8.30 -18.90
N SER A 139 -17.18 -8.57 -17.95
CA SER A 139 -18.62 -8.33 -18.12
C SER A 139 -19.04 -6.88 -17.87
N TYR A 140 -18.20 -6.06 -17.23
CA TYR A 140 -18.56 -4.71 -16.81
C TYR A 140 -17.62 -3.64 -17.37
N PRO A 141 -18.15 -2.53 -17.92
CA PRO A 141 -17.33 -1.41 -18.40
C PRO A 141 -16.37 -0.84 -17.36
N VAL A 142 -16.79 -0.78 -16.09
CA VAL A 142 -15.96 -0.25 -15.00
C VAL A 142 -14.72 -1.12 -14.71
N ASP A 143 -14.74 -2.41 -15.04
CA ASP A 143 -13.55 -3.28 -14.94
C ASP A 143 -12.64 -3.11 -16.17
N LEU A 144 -13.19 -2.71 -17.33
CA LEU A 144 -12.40 -2.37 -18.52
C LEU A 144 -11.56 -1.10 -18.31
N GLU A 145 -12.12 -0.08 -17.65
CA GLU A 145 -11.37 1.13 -17.28
C GLU A 145 -10.15 0.80 -16.40
N ILE A 146 -10.32 -0.14 -15.45
CA ILE A 146 -9.23 -0.64 -14.60
C ILE A 146 -8.21 -1.43 -15.42
N LEU A 147 -8.67 -2.27 -16.36
CA LEU A 147 -7.79 -3.02 -17.25
C LEU A 147 -6.98 -2.10 -18.16
N ASP A 148 -7.57 -1.03 -18.68
CA ASP A 148 -6.89 -0.06 -19.55
C ASP A 148 -5.88 0.78 -18.75
N ALA A 149 -6.21 1.17 -17.51
CA ALA A 149 -5.24 1.80 -16.61
C ALA A 149 -4.06 0.87 -16.28
N PHE A 150 -4.34 -0.41 -16.08
CA PHE A 150 -3.30 -1.43 -15.90
C PHE A 150 -2.44 -1.62 -17.15
N ALA A 151 -3.04 -1.65 -18.34
CA ALA A 151 -2.30 -1.77 -19.60
C ALA A 151 -1.35 -0.58 -19.80
N ALA A 152 -1.76 0.64 -19.44
CA ALA A 152 -0.86 1.79 -19.48
C ALA A 152 0.40 1.61 -18.60
N LEU A 153 0.26 1.01 -17.40
CA LEU A 153 1.40 0.71 -16.54
C LEU A 153 2.35 -0.33 -17.15
N VAL A 154 1.80 -1.27 -17.94
CA VAL A 154 2.58 -2.26 -18.70
C VAL A 154 3.37 -1.58 -19.80
N ASP A 155 2.69 -0.76 -20.61
CA ASP A 155 3.28 -0.06 -21.75
C ASP A 155 4.38 0.92 -21.32
N ASP A 156 4.18 1.59 -20.18
CA ASP A 156 5.17 2.47 -19.55
C ASP A 156 6.36 1.71 -18.92
N GLY A 157 6.29 0.37 -18.80
CA GLY A 157 7.36 -0.46 -18.24
C GLY A 157 7.54 -0.34 -16.73
N VAL A 158 6.49 0.10 -16.01
CA VAL A 158 6.52 0.42 -14.56
C VAL A 158 5.65 -0.51 -13.72
N LEU A 159 5.19 -1.63 -14.29
CA LEU A 159 4.30 -2.57 -13.61
C LEU A 159 4.94 -3.23 -12.37
N ARG A 160 6.20 -3.65 -12.46
CA ARG A 160 6.92 -4.24 -11.32
C ARG A 160 7.48 -3.13 -10.44
N THR A 161 6.87 -2.94 -9.27
CA THR A 161 7.34 -1.98 -8.28
C THR A 161 7.67 -2.66 -6.95
N PHE A 162 8.48 -1.97 -6.13
CA PHE A 162 8.64 -2.28 -4.72
C PHE A 162 8.35 -1.02 -3.88
N PRO A 163 7.72 -1.16 -2.70
CA PRO A 163 7.40 -0.02 -1.87
C PRO A 163 8.54 0.35 -0.92
N VAL A 164 8.83 1.65 -0.82
CA VAL A 164 9.53 2.24 0.32
C VAL A 164 8.52 3.08 1.08
N ILE A 165 8.19 2.65 2.30
CA ILE A 165 7.09 3.19 3.08
C ILE A 165 7.63 4.15 4.14
N ALA A 166 7.17 5.39 4.12
CA ALA A 166 7.42 6.34 5.20
C ALA A 166 6.28 6.24 6.23
N LEU A 167 6.60 5.99 7.49
CA LEU A 167 5.62 5.80 8.56
C LEU A 167 5.87 6.82 9.67
N ARG A 168 4.86 7.63 10.01
CA ARG A 168 4.92 8.44 11.23
C ARG A 168 4.65 7.54 12.43
N HIS A 169 5.42 7.70 13.50
CA HIS A 169 5.11 7.01 14.76
C HIS A 169 3.65 7.27 15.19
N ALA A 170 3.05 6.29 15.88
CA ALA A 170 1.71 6.37 16.42
C ALA A 170 1.63 7.39 17.57
N LYS A 171 0.40 7.69 18.04
CA LYS A 171 0.17 8.71 19.08
C LYS A 171 0.96 8.39 20.36
N ALA A 172 1.89 9.29 20.71
CA ALA A 172 2.66 9.25 21.95
C ALA A 172 2.03 10.13 23.04
N LEU A 173 2.40 9.90 24.31
CA LEU A 173 2.02 10.77 25.43
C LEU A 173 2.36 12.23 25.12
N PRO A 174 1.62 13.24 25.59
CA PRO A 174 2.00 14.64 25.44
C PRO A 174 3.38 14.93 26.04
N ARG A 175 4.11 15.91 25.47
CA ARG A 175 5.41 16.34 26.03
C ARG A 175 5.28 16.91 27.44
N SER A 176 4.19 17.61 27.71
CA SER A 176 3.86 18.18 29.02
C SER A 176 3.62 17.14 30.11
N GLU A 177 3.34 15.89 29.74
CA GLU A 177 3.06 14.76 30.64
C GLU A 177 4.25 13.79 30.74
N TRP A 178 5.44 14.19 30.28
CA TRP A 178 6.63 13.36 30.26
C TRP A 178 7.83 14.10 30.85
N ASP A 179 8.44 13.52 31.88
CA ASP A 179 9.49 14.13 32.72
C ASP A 179 10.92 13.66 32.36
N LYS A 180 11.05 12.72 31.43
CA LYS A 180 12.33 12.17 30.95
C LYS A 180 12.67 12.72 29.55
N ALA A 181 13.80 12.27 28.99
CA ALA A 181 14.18 12.57 27.62
C ALA A 181 13.03 12.27 26.62
N ASP A 182 12.78 13.17 25.65
CA ASP A 182 11.68 13.03 24.70
C ASP A 182 11.77 11.73 23.89
N ALA A 183 12.98 11.28 23.54
CA ALA A 183 13.22 10.01 22.87
C ALA A 183 12.67 8.79 23.65
N ALA A 184 12.57 8.87 24.98
CA ALA A 184 12.03 7.80 25.82
C ALA A 184 10.49 7.79 25.90
N ARG A 185 9.81 8.80 25.33
CA ARG A 185 8.35 8.98 25.45
C ARG A 185 7.58 7.83 24.78
N PRO A 186 6.69 7.12 25.50
CA PRO A 186 5.98 5.97 24.98
C PRO A 186 4.69 6.33 24.22
N LEU A 187 4.13 5.33 23.55
CA LEU A 187 2.79 5.38 22.95
C LEU A 187 1.69 5.45 24.00
N THR A 188 0.62 6.20 23.70
CA THR A 188 -0.66 6.12 24.41
C THR A 188 -1.40 4.84 24.06
N ASP A 189 -2.51 4.54 24.73
CA ASP A 189 -3.35 3.39 24.35
C ASP A 189 -3.98 3.55 22.96
N ARG A 190 -4.33 4.77 22.55
CA ARG A 190 -4.70 5.06 21.16
C ARG A 190 -3.53 4.76 20.22
N GLY A 191 -2.31 5.17 20.57
CA GLY A 191 -1.11 4.86 19.79
C GLY A 191 -0.85 3.37 19.64
N LYS A 192 -1.05 2.58 20.71
CA LYS A 192 -0.95 1.11 20.66
C LYS A 192 -2.00 0.49 19.73
N ARG A 193 -3.23 1.04 19.69
CA ARG A 193 -4.26 0.61 18.72
C ARG A 193 -3.84 0.95 17.29
N GLN A 194 -3.30 2.15 17.05
CA GLN A 194 -2.80 2.55 15.72
C GLN A 194 -1.68 1.64 15.23
N ALA A 195 -0.72 1.34 16.11
CA ALA A 195 0.39 0.42 15.82
C ALA A 195 -0.09 -0.99 15.44
N LYS A 196 -1.21 -1.46 15.99
CA LYS A 196 -1.84 -2.73 15.61
C LYS A 196 -2.59 -2.62 14.27
N ALA A 197 -3.34 -1.55 14.06
CA ALA A 197 -4.17 -1.34 12.87
C ALA A 197 -3.34 -1.29 11.57
N ILE A 198 -2.12 -0.76 11.61
CA ILE A 198 -1.27 -0.67 10.41
C ILE A 198 -0.59 -1.99 10.02
N VAL A 199 -0.66 -3.05 10.85
CA VAL A 199 0.04 -4.31 10.57
C VAL A 199 -0.48 -4.99 9.30
N GLY A 200 -1.80 -5.10 9.18
CA GLY A 200 -2.47 -5.70 8.01
C GLY A 200 -2.07 -5.04 6.69
N PRO A 201 -2.31 -3.73 6.50
CA PRO A 201 -1.97 -3.06 5.25
C PRO A 201 -0.46 -3.04 4.97
N LEU A 202 0.41 -2.86 5.97
CA LEU A 202 1.86 -2.95 5.74
C LEU A 202 2.30 -4.34 5.27
N ARG A 203 1.64 -5.41 5.75
CA ARG A 203 1.84 -6.77 5.22
C ARG A 203 1.27 -6.95 3.82
N ALA A 204 0.16 -6.29 3.50
CA ALA A 204 -0.43 -6.31 2.15
C ALA A 204 0.55 -5.75 1.10
N PHE A 205 1.35 -4.73 1.44
CA PHE A 205 2.45 -4.23 0.59
C PHE A 205 3.72 -5.10 0.65
N GLY A 206 3.67 -6.26 1.31
CA GLY A 206 4.76 -7.22 1.33
C GLY A 206 6.00 -6.76 2.10
N VAL A 207 5.87 -5.82 3.05
CA VAL A 207 7.01 -5.32 3.86
C VAL A 207 7.79 -6.49 4.46
N ARG A 208 9.12 -6.48 4.27
CA ARG A 208 10.03 -7.47 4.85
C ARG A 208 11.17 -6.84 5.66
N LYS A 209 11.42 -5.55 5.46
CA LYS A 209 12.45 -4.80 6.19
C LYS A 209 11.82 -3.68 6.99
N ILE A 210 12.17 -3.62 8.27
CA ILE A 210 11.77 -2.54 9.18
C ILE A 210 13.04 -1.76 9.55
N VAL A 211 13.02 -0.46 9.30
CA VAL A 211 13.97 0.51 9.84
C VAL A 211 13.18 1.53 10.63
N THR A 212 13.67 1.91 11.79
CA THR A 212 12.97 2.85 12.65
C THR A 212 13.97 3.76 13.35
N SER A 213 13.55 5.00 13.63
CA SER A 213 14.19 5.76 14.70
C SER A 213 14.18 4.91 15.98
N ASP A 214 15.28 5.02 16.70
CA ASP A 214 15.56 4.51 18.02
C ASP A 214 14.66 5.06 19.15
N ALA A 215 13.95 6.17 18.92
CA ALA A 215 12.98 6.69 19.88
C ALA A 215 11.90 5.65 20.24
N VAL A 216 11.57 5.54 21.53
CA VAL A 216 10.68 4.52 22.10
C VAL A 216 9.33 4.48 21.39
N ARG A 217 8.71 5.63 21.12
CA ARG A 217 7.45 5.72 20.34
C ARG A 217 7.56 5.12 18.94
N CYS A 218 8.68 5.30 18.24
CA CYS A 218 8.88 4.75 16.90
C CYS A 218 9.06 3.23 16.99
N VAL A 219 9.91 2.77 17.90
CA VAL A 219 10.12 1.33 18.17
C VAL A 219 8.80 0.65 18.51
N GLN A 220 8.04 1.19 19.47
CA GLN A 220 6.74 0.65 19.86
C GLN A 220 5.70 0.67 18.73
N THR A 221 5.79 1.62 17.79
CA THR A 221 4.89 1.67 16.63
C THR A 221 5.13 0.48 15.70
N VAL A 222 6.38 0.09 15.49
CA VAL A 222 6.72 -1.02 14.58
C VAL A 222 6.76 -2.39 15.25
N THR A 223 6.75 -2.46 16.58
CA THR A 223 6.79 -3.73 17.33
C THR A 223 5.70 -4.74 16.92
N PRO A 224 4.42 -4.37 16.74
CA PRO A 224 3.40 -5.32 16.28
C PRO A 224 3.70 -5.90 14.90
N LEU A 225 4.18 -5.06 13.97
CA LEU A 225 4.59 -5.50 12.63
C LEU A 225 5.81 -6.42 12.70
N ALA A 226 6.81 -6.06 13.50
CA ALA A 226 8.01 -6.87 13.73
C ALA A 226 7.68 -8.28 14.22
N LYS A 227 6.74 -8.38 15.18
CA LYS A 227 6.23 -9.66 15.68
C LYS A 227 5.49 -10.44 14.58
N ALA A 228 4.61 -9.78 13.82
CA ALA A 228 3.84 -10.44 12.76
C ALA A 228 4.71 -10.96 11.60
N LEU A 229 5.87 -10.34 11.37
CA LEU A 229 6.83 -10.76 10.35
C LEU A 229 7.90 -11.72 10.87
N ASP A 230 7.99 -11.93 12.19
CA ASP A 230 9.11 -12.59 12.86
C ASP A 230 10.46 -11.99 12.45
N ARG A 231 10.58 -10.66 12.56
CA ARG A 231 11.78 -9.91 12.16
C ARG A 231 12.16 -8.86 13.20
N LYS A 232 13.46 -8.74 13.47
CA LYS A 232 14.01 -7.65 14.29
C LYS A 232 14.08 -6.34 13.49
N PRO A 233 13.53 -5.23 13.99
CA PRO A 233 13.73 -3.90 13.40
C PRO A 233 15.19 -3.48 13.45
N VAL A 234 15.63 -2.68 12.46
CA VAL A 234 16.90 -1.96 12.53
C VAL A 234 16.64 -0.59 13.14
N LEU A 235 17.14 -0.38 14.35
CA LEU A 235 17.10 0.91 15.03
C LEU A 235 18.28 1.76 14.53
N THR A 236 18.03 3.06 14.33
CA THR A 236 19.07 4.00 13.90
C THR A 236 18.73 5.43 14.27
N GLU A 237 19.69 6.14 14.86
CA GLU A 237 19.58 7.58 15.17
C GLU A 237 19.52 8.45 13.90
N LYS A 238 20.04 7.96 12.77
CA LYS A 238 20.10 8.67 11.48
C LYS A 238 18.77 9.19 10.94
N ILE A 239 17.63 8.68 11.42
CA ILE A 239 16.28 9.14 11.06
C ILE A 239 15.47 9.53 12.32
N SER A 240 16.16 9.83 13.42
CA SER A 240 15.56 10.34 14.65
C SER A 240 15.24 11.83 14.54
N GLN A 241 14.38 12.31 15.45
CA GLN A 241 14.09 13.74 15.53
C GLN A 241 15.29 14.50 16.11
N ASP A 242 15.94 13.96 17.14
CA ASP A 242 17.07 14.61 17.81
C ASP A 242 18.23 14.84 16.83
N ALA A 243 18.63 13.80 16.08
CA ALA A 243 19.65 13.96 15.05
C ALA A 243 19.26 14.94 13.95
N TRP A 244 17.96 15.06 13.65
CA TRP A 244 17.46 16.01 12.66
C TRP A 244 17.54 17.46 13.16
N GLU A 245 17.17 17.69 14.42
CA GLU A 245 17.24 19.00 15.07
C GLU A 245 18.69 19.45 15.28
N ASP A 246 19.59 18.51 15.57
CA ASP A 246 21.03 18.76 15.74
C ASP A 246 21.79 18.86 14.40
N GLY A 247 21.13 18.63 13.26
CA GLY A 247 21.76 18.71 11.93
C GLY A 247 22.73 17.55 11.61
N VAL A 248 22.70 16.46 12.37
CA VAL A 248 23.57 15.28 12.22
C VAL A 248 22.85 14.05 11.64
N ALA A 249 21.58 14.20 11.27
CA ALA A 249 20.81 13.13 10.64
C ALA A 249 21.37 12.75 9.26
N ASP A 250 21.26 11.47 8.90
CA ASP A 250 21.80 10.91 7.65
C ASP A 250 20.73 10.05 6.96
N LEU A 251 19.67 10.75 6.54
CA LEU A 251 18.52 10.16 5.85
C LEU A 251 18.95 9.57 4.50
N ARG A 252 19.86 10.25 3.79
CA ARG A 252 20.38 9.85 2.49
C ARG A 252 20.98 8.45 2.51
N SER A 253 21.81 8.12 3.51
CA SER A 253 22.40 6.78 3.55
C SER A 253 21.37 5.69 3.84
N VAL A 254 20.38 5.98 4.69
CA VAL A 254 19.29 5.05 5.03
C VAL A 254 18.40 4.81 3.81
N VAL A 255 17.92 5.86 3.17
CA VAL A 255 17.05 5.79 1.98
C VAL A 255 17.78 5.17 0.80
N GLY A 256 18.99 5.66 0.48
CA GLY A 256 19.78 5.13 -0.63
C GLY A 256 20.07 3.63 -0.50
N ARG A 257 20.29 3.14 0.73
CA ARG A 257 20.43 1.69 1.00
C ARG A 257 19.13 0.92 0.75
N ARG A 258 17.95 1.50 1.02
CA ARG A 258 16.66 0.86 0.73
C ARG A 258 16.36 0.82 -0.76
N ILE A 259 16.58 1.94 -1.46
CA ILE A 259 16.39 2.03 -2.92
C ILE A 259 17.28 1.03 -3.65
N ARG A 260 18.59 0.99 -3.34
CA ARG A 260 19.51 0.00 -3.93
C ARG A 260 19.16 -1.45 -3.62
N ALA A 261 18.53 -1.71 -2.46
CA ALA A 261 18.14 -3.07 -2.10
C ALA A 261 16.95 -3.58 -2.93
N GLY A 262 16.15 -2.70 -3.55
CA GLY A 262 15.03 -3.09 -4.40
C GLY A 262 13.96 -3.91 -3.69
N LYS A 263 13.78 -3.73 -2.37
CA LYS A 263 12.95 -4.60 -1.53
C LYS A 263 11.94 -3.81 -0.69
N PRO A 264 10.71 -4.33 -0.49
CA PRO A 264 9.70 -3.72 0.35
C PRO A 264 10.21 -3.40 1.76
N ALA A 265 10.16 -2.13 2.15
CA ALA A 265 10.66 -1.66 3.44
C ALA A 265 9.76 -0.58 4.04
N VAL A 266 9.69 -0.55 5.37
CA VAL A 266 9.10 0.56 6.13
C VAL A 266 10.19 1.31 6.90
N LEU A 267 10.08 2.63 6.88
CA LEU A 267 10.92 3.61 7.55
C LEU A 267 10.07 4.39 8.55
N CYS A 268 10.12 4.03 9.83
CA CYS A 268 9.36 4.72 10.88
C CYS A 268 10.16 5.89 11.47
N SER A 269 9.58 7.09 11.43
CA SER A 269 10.21 8.33 11.88
C SER A 269 9.18 9.33 12.42
N HIS A 270 9.55 10.61 12.48
CA HIS A 270 8.85 11.69 13.18
C HIS A 270 8.33 12.73 12.20
N GLY A 271 7.27 13.45 12.59
CA GLY A 271 6.64 14.51 11.78
C GLY A 271 7.64 15.44 11.08
N PRO A 272 8.57 16.08 11.81
CA PRO A 272 9.55 17.00 11.22
C PRO A 272 10.54 16.35 10.23
N VAL A 273 10.77 15.05 10.33
CA VAL A 273 11.78 14.30 9.55
C VAL A 273 11.18 13.73 8.26
N LEU A 274 9.88 13.45 8.24
CA LEU A 274 9.19 12.81 7.11
C LEU A 274 9.33 13.60 5.79
N PRO A 275 9.20 14.94 5.75
CA PRO A 275 9.40 15.70 4.51
C PRO A 275 10.77 15.46 3.88
N ALA A 276 11.83 15.45 4.68
CA ALA A 276 13.18 15.18 4.21
C ALA A 276 13.37 13.72 3.80
N LEU A 277 12.69 12.78 4.49
CA LEU A 277 12.74 11.36 4.15
C LEU A 277 12.11 11.08 2.78
N LEU A 278 10.92 11.63 2.52
CA LEU A 278 10.27 11.55 1.21
C LEU A 278 11.10 12.26 0.13
N SER A 279 11.74 13.37 0.48
CA SER A 279 12.63 14.09 -0.42
C SER A 279 13.84 13.28 -0.84
N GLU A 280 14.51 12.61 0.10
CA GLU A 280 15.62 11.72 -0.21
C GLU A 280 15.18 10.51 -1.05
N ILE A 281 13.93 10.05 -0.93
CA ILE A 281 13.40 9.00 -1.83
C ILE A 281 13.28 9.56 -3.24
N ALA A 282 12.66 10.73 -3.42
CA ALA A 282 12.51 11.38 -4.72
C ALA A 282 13.86 11.65 -5.39
N LEU A 283 14.84 12.18 -4.64
CA LEU A 283 16.21 12.40 -5.12
C LEU A 283 16.87 11.08 -5.54
N ALA A 284 16.79 10.04 -4.71
CA ALA A 284 17.41 8.75 -4.98
C ALA A 284 16.82 8.02 -6.21
N THR A 285 15.59 8.38 -6.62
CA THR A 285 14.94 7.84 -7.82
C THR A 285 14.99 8.81 -9.01
N GLY A 286 15.69 9.94 -8.92
CA GLY A 286 15.76 10.94 -10.00
C GLY A 286 14.42 11.62 -10.29
N THR A 287 13.53 11.65 -9.30
CA THR A 287 12.18 12.22 -9.42
C THR A 287 12.21 13.73 -9.24
N VAL A 288 11.58 14.46 -10.16
CA VAL A 288 11.42 15.90 -10.02
C VAL A 288 10.54 16.19 -8.81
N HIS A 289 11.09 16.99 -7.90
CA HIS A 289 10.41 17.45 -6.72
C HIS A 289 9.16 18.27 -7.08
N GLY A 290 8.02 17.87 -6.54
CA GLY A 290 6.74 18.58 -6.69
C GLY A 290 5.94 18.56 -5.40
N SER A 291 4.85 19.32 -5.37
CA SER A 291 3.98 19.47 -4.19
C SER A 291 3.44 18.14 -3.65
N TYR A 292 3.21 17.15 -4.53
CA TYR A 292 2.73 15.82 -4.15
C TYR A 292 3.65 15.06 -3.18
N VAL A 293 4.98 15.28 -3.25
CA VAL A 293 5.94 14.69 -2.31
C VAL A 293 5.79 15.30 -0.92
N GLY A 294 5.59 16.62 -0.87
CA GLY A 294 5.32 17.34 0.38
C GLY A 294 3.99 16.92 1.01
N SER A 295 2.92 16.82 0.21
CA SER A 295 1.61 16.35 0.70
C SER A 295 1.66 14.92 1.24
N ALA A 296 2.48 14.04 0.65
CA ALA A 296 2.68 12.68 1.17
C ALA A 296 3.45 12.64 2.50
N ALA A 297 4.21 13.69 2.83
CA ALA A 297 4.93 13.75 4.10
C ALA A 297 4.08 14.28 5.27
N ASP A 298 2.94 14.93 4.99
CA ASP A 298 2.02 15.47 6.00
C ASP A 298 1.15 14.36 6.60
N LEU A 299 1.81 13.44 7.31
CA LEU A 299 1.20 12.27 7.90
C LEU A 299 0.72 12.60 9.32
N GLU A 300 -0.52 12.27 9.65
CA GLU A 300 -0.95 12.21 11.05
C GLU A 300 -0.27 11.04 11.80
N THR A 301 -0.35 11.03 13.14
CA THR A 301 0.31 9.99 13.94
C THR A 301 -0.24 8.59 13.59
N GLY A 302 0.66 7.67 13.24
CA GLY A 302 0.33 6.31 12.82
C GLY A 302 -0.05 6.18 11.35
N ALA A 303 -0.14 7.28 10.59
CA ALA A 303 -0.32 7.23 9.14
C ALA A 303 1.00 6.95 8.42
N PHE A 304 0.89 6.41 7.20
CA PHE A 304 2.04 6.09 6.36
C PHE A 304 1.79 6.42 4.90
N SER A 305 2.87 6.69 4.16
CA SER A 305 2.86 6.79 2.70
C SER A 305 3.66 5.66 2.07
N VAL A 306 3.07 4.99 1.09
CA VAL A 306 3.70 3.95 0.28
C VAL A 306 4.22 4.60 -0.99
N VAL A 307 5.55 4.67 -1.14
CA VAL A 307 6.18 5.15 -2.35
C VAL A 307 6.50 3.97 -3.25
N HIS A 308 5.81 3.85 -4.38
CA HIS A 308 6.05 2.78 -5.35
C HIS A 308 7.20 3.17 -6.27
N VAL A 309 8.30 2.42 -6.17
CA VAL A 309 9.50 2.62 -7.00
C VAL A 309 9.60 1.46 -7.99
N SER A 310 9.94 1.76 -9.25
CA SER A 310 10.12 0.73 -10.26
C SER A 310 11.26 -0.21 -9.91
N ALA A 311 10.99 -1.52 -9.94
CA ALA A 311 11.98 -2.56 -9.73
C ALA A 311 12.82 -2.82 -10.99
N THR A 312 12.30 -2.44 -12.16
CA THR A 312 12.91 -2.70 -13.47
C THR A 312 13.57 -1.47 -14.07
N ASN A 313 13.10 -0.28 -13.72
CA ASN A 313 13.63 1.00 -14.21
C ASN A 313 13.75 2.02 -13.07
N PRO A 314 14.78 1.93 -12.21
CA PRO A 314 14.96 2.85 -11.08
C PRO A 314 15.06 4.33 -11.46
N GLY A 315 15.43 4.63 -12.72
CA GLY A 315 15.47 5.99 -13.27
C GLY A 315 14.11 6.56 -13.70
N SER A 316 13.04 5.75 -13.70
CA SER A 316 11.66 6.21 -13.97
C SER A 316 11.10 7.11 -12.87
N GLY A 317 11.79 7.24 -11.75
CA GLY A 317 11.30 7.98 -10.60
C GLY A 317 10.30 7.21 -9.74
N ILE A 318 9.64 7.97 -8.87
CA ILE A 318 8.49 7.53 -8.10
C ILE A 318 7.33 7.32 -9.08
N ILE A 319 6.82 6.09 -9.13
CA ILE A 319 5.70 5.72 -10.01
C ILE A 319 4.39 6.22 -9.43
N SER A 320 4.20 6.05 -8.12
CA SER A 320 3.06 6.58 -7.39
C SER A 320 3.38 6.72 -5.91
N ILE A 321 2.59 7.57 -5.24
CA ILE A 321 2.55 7.65 -3.77
C ILE A 321 1.09 7.53 -3.35
N GLU A 322 0.84 6.71 -2.34
CA GLU A 322 -0.45 6.62 -1.66
C GLU A 322 -0.26 6.79 -0.15
N THR A 323 -1.23 7.40 0.51
CA THR A 323 -1.20 7.72 1.95
C THR A 323 -2.36 7.05 2.66
N HIS A 324 -2.08 6.48 3.82
CA HIS A 324 -3.02 5.66 4.56
C HIS A 324 -3.06 6.09 6.02
N ALA A 325 -4.26 6.41 6.48
CA ALA A 325 -4.54 6.72 7.88
C ALA A 325 -4.97 5.46 8.64
N PRO A 326 -4.51 5.26 9.89
CA PRO A 326 -4.89 4.09 10.68
C PRO A 326 -6.38 4.16 11.07
N LYS A 327 -7.12 3.08 10.85
CA LYS A 327 -8.50 2.93 11.35
C LYS A 327 -8.48 2.40 12.78
N VAL A 328 -8.82 3.25 13.77
CA VAL A 328 -8.76 2.95 15.22
C VAL A 328 -9.90 3.55 16.01
#